data_AF-A0A7X6HSM7-F1
#
_entry.id   AF-A0A7X6HSM7-F1
#
_cell.length_a   1.000
_cell.length_b   1.000
_cell.length_c   1.000
_cell.angle_alpha   90.00
_cell.angle_beta   90.00
_cell.angle_gamma   90.00
#
_symmetry.space_group_name_H-M   'P 1'
#
loop_
_entity.id
_entity.type
_entity.pdbx_description
1 polymer ?
#
loop_
_entity_poly.entity_id
_entity_poly.type
_entity_poly.pdbx_seq_one_letter_code
_entity_poly.pdbx_strand_id
1 'polypeptide(L)'
;MRQARTTARELALLGISQLPTNSEILEAKKLQDILLAAIRTLTAEVQEALETAASEVQRGSDRLLASEIRAADIQSARAMVREAVELT
;
A
#
# COMPACT_ATOMS: atom_id res chain seq x y z
N MET A 1 2.53 3.58 1.77
CA MET A 1 3.91 3.14 1.46
C MET A 1 4.59 2.33 2.57
N ARG A 2 4.52 2.71 3.86
CA ARG A 2 5.17 1.96 4.95
C ARG A 2 4.72 0.49 5.03
N GLN A 3 3.42 0.24 4.79
CA GLN A 3 2.81 -1.09 4.86
C GLN A 3 3.30 -2.06 3.78
N ALA A 4 3.30 -1.69 2.50
CA ALA A 4 3.76 -2.58 1.42
C ALA A 4 5.21 -3.08 1.60
N ARG A 5 6.11 -2.21 2.11
CA ARG A 5 7.48 -2.61 2.44
C ARG A 5 7.54 -3.56 3.63
N THR A 6 6.67 -3.37 4.62
CA THR A 6 6.55 -4.28 5.77
C THR A 6 6.02 -5.64 5.31
N THR A 7 4.98 -5.67 4.50
CA THR A 7 4.39 -6.89 3.92
C THR A 7 5.42 -7.65 3.09
N ALA A 8 6.11 -7.00 2.15
CA ALA A 8 7.14 -7.65 1.35
C ALA A 8 8.30 -8.21 2.20
N ARG A 9 8.65 -7.52 3.30
CA ARG A 9 9.67 -8.00 4.24
C ARG A 9 9.19 -9.21 5.04
N GLU A 10 7.95 -9.19 5.51
CA GLU A 10 7.35 -10.32 6.23
C GLU A 10 7.20 -11.54 5.33
N LEU A 11 6.81 -11.35 4.07
CA LEU A 11 6.74 -12.41 3.07
C LEU A 11 8.10 -12.99 2.72
N ALA A 12 9.12 -12.15 2.57
CA ALA A 12 10.49 -12.61 2.36
C ALA A 12 11.01 -13.40 3.57
N LEU A 13 10.74 -12.92 4.80
CA LEU A 13 11.14 -13.61 6.03
C LEU A 13 10.40 -14.95 6.20
N LEU A 14 9.10 -14.98 5.86
CA LEU A 14 8.32 -16.22 5.87
C LEU A 14 8.86 -17.19 4.81
N GLY A 15 9.12 -16.73 3.59
CA GLY A 15 9.72 -17.53 2.53
C GLY A 15 11.07 -18.14 2.94
N ILE A 16 11.92 -17.37 3.61
CA ILE A 16 13.19 -17.84 4.17
C ILE A 16 12.96 -18.90 5.26
N SER A 17 11.96 -18.72 6.13
CA SER A 17 11.65 -19.68 7.20
C SER A 17 11.06 -21.00 6.70
N GLN A 18 10.49 -21.01 5.48
CA GLN A 18 9.93 -22.21 4.84
C GLN A 18 10.97 -22.96 3.99
N LEU A 19 12.19 -22.43 3.84
CA LEU A 19 13.27 -23.17 3.19
C LEU A 19 13.73 -24.31 4.11
N PRO A 20 13.91 -25.53 3.57
CA PRO A 20 14.44 -26.63 4.38
C PRO A 20 15.78 -26.24 4.98
N THR A 21 15.94 -26.44 6.29
CA THR A 21 17.16 -26.10 7.04
C THR A 21 18.39 -26.85 6.53
N ASN A 22 18.20 -27.97 5.80
CA ASN A 22 19.24 -28.69 5.09
C ASN A 22 19.33 -28.25 3.63
N SER A 23 20.43 -27.56 3.28
CA SER A 23 20.75 -27.12 1.92
C SER A 23 20.88 -28.27 0.92
N GLU A 24 21.16 -29.50 1.37
CA GLU A 24 21.23 -30.71 0.51
C GLU A 24 19.87 -31.12 -0.10
N ILE A 25 18.75 -30.66 0.48
CA ILE A 25 17.38 -31.01 0.02
C ILE A 25 16.86 -29.97 -1.00
N LEU A 26 17.53 -28.81 -1.09
CA LEU A 26 17.24 -27.72 -2.04
C LEU A 26 17.96 -27.98 -3.36
N GLU A 27 17.40 -28.87 -4.17
CA GLU A 27 17.80 -28.97 -5.58
C GLU A 27 17.68 -27.59 -6.25
N ALA A 28 18.65 -27.22 -7.09
CA ALA A 28 18.71 -25.91 -7.74
C ALA A 28 17.41 -25.53 -8.49
N LYS A 29 16.68 -26.52 -9.02
CA LYS A 29 15.38 -26.33 -9.66
C LYS A 29 14.30 -25.87 -8.67
N LYS A 30 14.22 -26.48 -7.49
CA LYS A 30 13.26 -26.10 -6.43
C LYS A 30 13.52 -24.69 -5.91
N LEU A 31 14.80 -24.31 -5.78
CA LEU A 31 15.15 -22.95 -5.38
C LEU A 31 14.73 -21.91 -6.43
N GLN A 32 14.93 -22.20 -7.72
CA GLN A 32 14.46 -21.34 -8.80
C GLN A 32 12.94 -21.21 -8.83
N ASP A 33 12.20 -22.31 -8.60
CA ASP A 33 10.75 -22.31 -8.54
C ASP A 33 10.22 -21.46 -7.37
N ILE A 34 10.86 -21.55 -6.20
CA ILE A 34 10.53 -20.72 -5.03
C ILE A 34 10.83 -19.24 -5.29
N LEU A 35 11.98 -18.91 -5.87
CA LEU A 35 12.33 -17.54 -6.23
C LEU A 35 11.35 -16.95 -7.24
N LEU A 36 10.98 -17.73 -8.25
CA LEU A 36 10.00 -17.30 -9.26
C LEU A 36 8.61 -17.07 -8.64
N ALA A 37 8.17 -17.95 -7.75
CA ALA A 37 6.93 -17.78 -7.00
C ALA A 37 6.97 -16.52 -6.14
N ALA A 38 8.06 -16.29 -5.40
CA ALA A 38 8.23 -15.10 -4.56
C ALA A 38 8.22 -13.80 -5.38
N ILE A 39 8.91 -13.77 -6.52
CA ILE A 39 8.91 -12.60 -7.42
C ILE A 39 7.49 -12.33 -7.96
N ARG A 40 6.76 -13.37 -8.37
CA ARG A 40 5.38 -13.23 -8.85
C ARG A 40 4.45 -12.69 -7.77
N THR A 41 4.56 -13.22 -6.55
CA THR A 41 3.78 -12.75 -5.40
C THR A 41 4.09 -11.29 -5.08
N LEU A 42 5.37 -10.92 -4.94
CA LEU A 42 5.75 -9.52 -4.69
C LEU A 42 5.27 -8.58 -5.80
N THR A 43 5.31 -9.03 -7.06
CA THR A 43 4.82 -8.23 -8.19
C THR A 43 3.33 -7.97 -8.08
N ALA A 44 2.54 -8.99 -7.74
CA ALA A 44 1.10 -8.85 -7.55
C ALA A 44 0.77 -7.91 -6.37
N GLU A 45 1.48 -8.04 -5.25
CA GLU A 45 1.27 -7.15 -4.09
C GLU A 45 1.63 -5.69 -4.39
N VAL A 46 2.73 -5.46 -5.12
CA VAL A 46 3.11 -4.11 -5.54
C VAL A 46 2.05 -3.51 -6.46
N GLN A 47 1.51 -4.31 -7.37
CA GLN A 47 0.44 -3.86 -8.25
C GLN A 47 -0.81 -3.47 -7.45
N GLU A 48 -1.27 -4.31 -6.53
CA GLU A 48 -2.42 -4.01 -5.66
C GLU A 48 -2.19 -2.75 -4.81
N ALA A 49 -0.98 -2.59 -4.27
CA ALA A 49 -0.61 -1.41 -3.50
C ALA A 49 -0.63 -0.13 -4.34
N LEU A 50 -0.18 -0.21 -5.60
CA LEU A 50 -0.23 0.92 -6.55
C LEU A 50 -1.66 1.26 -6.95
N GLU A 51 -2.51 0.28 -7.23
CA GLU A 51 -3.93 0.47 -7.55
C GLU A 51 -4.69 1.12 -6.39
N THR A 52 -4.42 0.66 -5.17
CA THR A 52 -4.98 1.26 -3.95
C THR A 52 -4.50 2.71 -3.78
N ALA A 53 -3.21 2.96 -3.94
CA ALA A 53 -2.66 4.31 -3.82
C ALA A 53 -3.23 5.26 -4.88
N ALA A 54 -3.38 4.82 -6.12
CA ALA A 54 -4.01 5.59 -7.19
C ALA A 54 -5.46 5.95 -6.85
N SER A 55 -6.22 4.98 -6.33
CA SER A 55 -7.60 5.19 -5.90
C SER A 55 -7.71 6.21 -4.76
N GLU A 56 -6.82 6.14 -3.77
CA GLU A 56 -6.77 7.10 -2.68
C GLU A 56 -6.36 8.51 -3.13
N VAL A 57 -5.43 8.61 -4.08
CA VAL A 57 -5.06 9.91 -4.68
C VAL A 57 -6.25 10.51 -5.44
N GLN A 58 -6.98 9.71 -6.22
CA GLN A 58 -8.17 10.19 -6.93
C GLN A 58 -9.23 10.69 -5.95
N ARG A 59 -9.54 9.93 -4.89
CA ARG A 59 -10.47 10.34 -3.83
C ARG A 59 -10.02 11.62 -3.14
N GLY A 60 -8.72 11.75 -2.87
CA GLY A 60 -8.12 12.96 -2.31
C GLY A 60 -8.34 14.17 -3.23
N SER A 61 -8.10 14.00 -4.53
CA SER A 61 -8.33 15.05 -5.55
C SER A 61 -9.81 15.46 -5.61
N ASP A 62 -10.73 14.49 -5.61
CA ASP A 62 -12.17 14.78 -5.66
C ASP A 62 -12.64 15.54 -4.41
N ARG A 63 -12.11 15.18 -3.23
CA ARG A 63 -12.37 15.89 -1.98
C ARG A 63 -11.82 17.31 -1.98
N LEU A 64 -10.61 17.51 -2.52
CA LEU A 64 -10.02 18.85 -2.67
C LEU A 64 -10.86 19.71 -3.60
N LEU A 65 -11.24 19.20 -4.76
CA LEU A 65 -12.11 19.90 -5.70
C LEU A 65 -13.47 20.25 -5.08
N ALA A 66 -14.09 19.31 -4.37
CA ALA A 66 -15.33 19.57 -3.63
C ALA A 66 -15.16 20.58 -2.48
N SER A 67 -13.96 20.69 -1.91
CA SER A 67 -13.63 21.69 -0.89
C SER A 67 -13.40 23.07 -1.52
N GLU A 68 -12.70 23.15 -2.66
CA GLU A 68 -12.48 24.40 -3.40
C GLU A 68 -13.80 24.97 -3.92
N ILE A 69 -14.70 24.12 -4.43
CA ILE A 69 -16.04 24.54 -4.88
C ILE A 69 -16.90 25.04 -3.72
N ARG A 70 -16.85 24.37 -2.55
CA ARG A 70 -17.63 24.79 -1.36
C ARG A 70 -17.03 25.98 -0.63
N ALA A 71 -15.72 26.17 -0.67
CA ALA A 71 -15.01 27.31 -0.09
C ALA A 71 -14.92 28.51 -1.06
N ALA A 72 -15.76 28.55 -2.09
CA ALA A 72 -15.79 29.63 -3.07
C ALA A 72 -16.08 31.02 -2.44
N ASP A 73 -16.60 31.06 -1.20
CA ASP A 73 -16.76 32.27 -0.41
C ASP A 73 -16.13 32.17 0.99
N ILE A 74 -15.72 33.33 1.53
CA ILE A 74 -15.03 33.47 2.84
C ILE A 74 -15.89 33.00 4.02
N GLN A 75 -17.22 33.06 3.93
CA GLN A 75 -18.11 32.60 5.00
C GLN A 75 -18.16 31.07 5.05
N SER A 76 -18.19 30.41 3.90
CA SER A 76 -18.16 28.94 3.80
C SER A 76 -16.84 28.37 4.32
N ALA A 77 -15.70 28.98 3.97
CA ALA A 77 -14.40 28.61 4.54
C ALA A 77 -14.35 28.79 6.07
N ARG A 78 -14.95 29.87 6.59
CA ARG A 78 -15.01 30.16 8.04
C ARG A 78 -15.90 29.17 8.79
N ALA A 79 -17.01 28.74 8.20
CA ALA A 79 -17.89 27.71 8.75
C ALA A 79 -17.18 26.34 8.82
N MET A 80 -16.49 25.93 7.74
CA MET A 80 -15.73 24.67 7.70
C MET A 80 -14.61 24.61 8.74
N VAL A 81 -13.88 25.72 8.95
CA VAL A 81 -12.84 25.80 9.99
C VAL A 81 -13.45 25.69 11.39
N ARG A 82 -14.61 26.33 11.62
CA ARG A 82 -15.28 26.30 12.93
C ARG A 82 -15.75 24.88 13.27
N GLU A 83 -16.31 24.18 12.30
CA GLU A 83 -16.79 22.81 12.44
C GLU A 83 -15.63 21.83 12.68
N ALA A 84 -14.49 22.02 12.00
CA ALA A 84 -13.29 21.21 12.21
C ALA A 84 -12.68 21.39 13.62
N VAL A 85 -12.73 22.60 14.17
CA VAL A 85 -12.24 22.91 15.53
C VAL A 85 -13.15 22.29 16.61
N GLU A 86 -14.46 22.18 16.37
CA GLU A 86 -15.38 21.53 17.33
C GLU A 86 -15.24 20.00 17.37
N LEU A 87 -14.65 19.40 16.33
CA LEU A 87 -14.45 17.94 16.22
C LEU A 87 -13.09 17.46 16.77
N THR A 88 -12.25 18.36 17.29
CA THR A 88 -10.94 18.08 17.92
C THR A 88 -10.93 18.46 19.38
#